data_AF-A0A2T2YQ67-F1
#
_entry.id   AF-A0A2T2YQ67-F1
#
_cell.length_a   1.000
_cell.length_b   1.000
_cell.length_c   1.000
_cell.angle_alpha   90.00
_cell.angle_beta   90.00
_cell.angle_gamma   90.00
#
_symmetry.space_group_name_H-M   'P 1'
#
loop_
_entity.id
_entity.type
_entity.pdbx_description
1 polymer ?
#
loop_
_entity_poly.entity_id
_entity_poly.type
_entity_poly.pdbx_seq_one_letter_code
_entity_poly.pdbx_strand_id
1 'polypeptide(L)'
;MATTAQLRAALAVLRADTDEAAEQARISEMSGTDSAAVEHALLAGLLYRMMGDDLRHSLTGAPDLTALEERARAAGPGTATYATDDREQREEHCAQAHFEAYWLAHRIAGLHFTTVPSAPALQAAAHTAEATRTLLRIHRDLLDAPDAGHPAWEVVIDQLDRARALAFAAYAGAQPPDDQPSETQPSVARPSVARPSDAAAGVSEIGVERSTECRTP
;
A
#
# COMPACT_ATOMS: atom_id res chain seq x y z
N MET A 1 -0.19 -9.45 29.25
CA MET A 1 -0.74 -8.14 28.81
C MET A 1 -0.56 -7.09 29.90
N ALA A 2 -0.39 -5.82 29.51
CA ALA A 2 -0.34 -4.72 30.47
C ALA A 2 -1.73 -4.45 31.08
N THR A 3 -1.79 -4.00 32.32
CA THR A 3 -3.03 -3.55 32.96
C THR A 3 -3.27 -2.06 32.69
N THR A 4 -4.51 -1.59 32.85
CA THR A 4 -4.84 -0.16 32.73
C THR A 4 -3.99 0.72 33.66
N ALA A 5 -3.67 0.24 34.86
CA ALA A 5 -2.77 0.94 35.79
C ALA A 5 -1.34 1.04 35.26
N GLN A 6 -0.81 -0.04 34.64
CA GLN A 6 0.51 -0.03 34.02
C GLN A 6 0.56 0.94 32.82
N LEU A 7 -0.50 0.98 32.01
CA LEU A 7 -0.61 1.92 30.89
C LEU A 7 -0.64 3.37 31.37
N ARG A 8 -1.43 3.71 32.39
CA ARG A 8 -1.44 5.05 32.99
C ARG A 8 -0.07 5.43 33.55
N ALA A 9 0.60 4.50 34.24
CA ALA A 9 1.94 4.75 34.78
C ALA A 9 2.96 5.03 33.67
N ALA A 10 2.95 4.24 32.59
CA ALA A 10 3.83 4.46 31.44
C ALA A 10 3.56 5.80 30.76
N LEU A 11 2.29 6.13 30.52
CA LEU A 11 1.88 7.40 29.91
C LEU A 11 2.22 8.61 30.79
N ALA A 12 2.12 8.49 32.12
CA ALA A 12 2.55 9.53 33.05
C ALA A 12 4.06 9.78 32.99
N VAL A 13 4.87 8.73 32.89
CA VAL A 13 6.33 8.86 32.70
C VAL A 13 6.66 9.55 31.37
N LEU A 14 5.91 9.22 30.32
CA LEU A 14 6.02 9.85 29.00
C LEU A 14 5.37 11.24 28.91
N ARG A 15 4.76 11.72 30.00
CA ARG A 15 4.04 13.00 30.10
C ARG A 15 2.94 13.16 29.04
N ALA A 16 2.25 12.07 28.72
CA ALA A 16 1.13 12.08 27.79
C ALA A 16 -0.11 12.72 28.43
N ASP A 17 -0.83 13.56 27.67
CA ASP A 17 -2.12 14.09 28.09
C ASP A 17 -3.23 13.07 27.80
N THR A 18 -3.61 12.29 28.81
CA THR A 18 -4.64 11.26 28.68
C THR A 18 -6.05 11.84 28.63
N ASP A 19 -6.24 13.03 29.19
CA ASP A 19 -7.56 13.67 29.28
C ASP A 19 -7.91 14.32 27.94
N GLU A 20 -6.95 15.01 27.30
CA GLU A 20 -7.10 15.51 25.93
C GLU A 20 -7.38 14.36 24.94
N ALA A 21 -6.68 13.23 25.09
CA ALA A 21 -6.91 12.05 24.25
C ALA A 21 -8.33 11.47 24.44
N ALA A 22 -8.85 11.45 25.67
CA ALA A 22 -10.20 10.97 25.97
C ALA A 22 -11.30 11.88 25.37
N GLU A 23 -11.08 13.20 25.41
CA GLU A 23 -11.96 14.20 24.79
C GLU A 23 -11.95 14.08 23.26
N GLN A 24 -10.77 13.96 22.64
CA GLN A 24 -10.65 13.76 21.18
C GLN A 24 -11.32 12.47 20.71
N ALA A 25 -11.23 11.40 21.52
CA ALA A 25 -11.90 10.13 21.27
C ALA A 25 -13.41 10.14 21.60
N ARG A 26 -13.92 11.25 22.15
CA ARG A 26 -15.32 11.43 22.58
C ARG A 26 -15.81 10.29 23.48
N ILE A 27 -14.95 9.81 24.39
CA ILE A 27 -15.31 8.71 25.30
C ILE A 27 -16.55 9.05 26.11
N SER A 28 -16.69 10.31 26.52
CA SER A 28 -17.86 10.82 27.26
C SER A 28 -19.18 10.67 26.50
N GLU A 29 -19.16 10.57 25.17
CA GLU A 29 -20.35 10.36 24.32
C GLU A 29 -20.66 8.86 24.10
N MET A 30 -19.73 7.96 24.46
CA MET A 30 -19.90 6.52 24.25
C MET A 30 -20.79 5.92 25.35
N SER A 31 -22.08 5.70 25.04
CA SER A 31 -23.07 5.05 25.95
C SER A 31 -22.92 3.51 26.04
N GLY A 32 -21.74 2.97 25.77
CA GLY A 32 -21.49 1.53 25.77
C GLY A 32 -21.37 0.93 27.17
N THR A 33 -21.65 -0.38 27.30
CA THR A 33 -21.55 -1.11 28.57
C THR A 33 -20.11 -1.47 28.97
N ASP A 34 -19.11 -1.21 28.12
CA ASP A 34 -17.72 -1.64 28.30
C ASP A 34 -16.74 -0.46 28.42
N SER A 35 -17.05 0.47 29.33
CA SER A 35 -16.23 1.67 29.57
C SER A 35 -14.78 1.33 29.97
N ALA A 36 -14.58 0.24 30.71
CA ALA A 36 -13.24 -0.17 31.15
C ALA A 36 -12.36 -0.67 30.01
N ALA A 37 -12.88 -1.48 29.08
CA ALA A 37 -12.11 -1.90 27.91
C ALA A 37 -11.88 -0.76 26.92
N VAL A 38 -12.85 0.16 26.79
CA VAL A 38 -12.68 1.38 25.97
C VAL A 38 -11.55 2.25 26.51
N GLU A 39 -11.50 2.48 27.82
CA GLU A 39 -10.39 3.21 28.45
C GLU A 39 -9.06 2.48 28.24
N HIS A 40 -9.03 1.16 28.45
CA HIS A 40 -7.84 0.37 28.22
C HIS A 40 -7.33 0.51 26.77
N ALA A 41 -8.24 0.41 25.79
CA ALA A 41 -7.94 0.56 24.37
C ALA A 41 -7.45 1.98 24.03
N LEU A 42 -8.03 3.02 24.64
CA LEU A 42 -7.56 4.39 24.48
C LEU A 42 -6.12 4.54 24.97
N LEU A 43 -5.83 4.10 26.20
CA LEU A 43 -4.49 4.23 26.79
C LEU A 43 -3.46 3.41 26.01
N ALA A 44 -3.79 2.17 25.65
CA ALA A 44 -2.93 1.32 24.83
C ALA A 44 -2.68 1.94 23.45
N GLY A 45 -3.74 2.49 22.83
CA GLY A 45 -3.66 3.18 21.55
C GLY A 45 -2.83 4.47 21.61
N LEU A 46 -2.92 5.24 22.69
CA LEU A 46 -2.10 6.44 22.90
C LEU A 46 -0.62 6.07 23.03
N LEU A 47 -0.32 5.07 23.86
CA LEU A 47 1.05 4.58 24.01
C LEU A 47 1.61 4.06 22.68
N TYR A 48 0.82 3.28 21.93
CA TYR A 48 1.20 2.80 20.60
C TYR A 48 1.51 3.95 19.63
N ARG A 49 0.69 5.00 19.59
CA ARG A 49 0.95 6.18 18.75
C ARG A 49 2.24 6.90 19.13
N MET A 50 2.47 7.14 20.42
CA MET A 50 3.68 7.81 20.91
C MET A 50 4.95 7.03 20.59
N MET A 51 4.96 5.72 20.89
CA MET A 51 6.10 4.86 20.56
C MET A 51 6.30 4.74 19.05
N GLY A 52 5.20 4.70 18.28
CA GLY A 52 5.24 4.70 16.83
C GLY A 52 5.82 6.00 16.25
N ASP A 53 5.51 7.15 16.84
CA ASP A 53 6.07 8.45 16.44
C ASP A 53 7.55 8.57 16.78
N ASP A 54 7.96 8.10 17.96
CA ASP A 54 9.38 8.03 18.34
C ASP A 54 10.16 7.10 17.41
N LEU A 55 9.62 5.92 17.11
CA LEU A 55 10.19 4.99 16.14
C LEU A 55 10.29 5.61 14.75
N ARG A 56 9.23 6.27 14.28
CA ARG A 56 9.24 6.98 12.99
C ARG A 56 10.32 8.06 12.97
N HIS A 57 10.47 8.83 14.04
CA HIS A 57 11.50 9.86 14.14
C HIS A 57 12.90 9.24 14.10
N SER A 58 13.11 8.13 14.83
CA SER A 58 14.34 7.36 14.80
C SER A 58 14.66 6.84 13.39
N LEU A 59 13.69 6.28 12.66
CA LEU A 59 13.91 5.77 11.30
C LEU A 59 14.18 6.89 10.30
N THR A 60 13.35 7.94 10.31
CA THR A 60 13.48 9.06 9.36
C THR A 60 14.69 9.95 9.63
N GLY A 61 15.22 9.94 10.85
CA GLY A 61 16.48 10.59 11.22
C GLY A 61 17.73 9.74 10.95
N ALA A 62 17.64 8.67 10.16
CA ALA A 62 18.81 7.88 9.76
C ALA A 62 19.72 8.68 8.82
N PRO A 63 21.05 8.71 9.04
CA PRO A 63 21.98 9.48 8.21
C PRO A 63 22.15 8.91 6.80
N ASP A 64 21.91 7.61 6.63
CA ASP A 64 22.01 6.88 5.36
C ASP A 64 21.10 5.64 5.34
N LEU A 65 21.04 4.98 4.18
CA LEU A 65 20.20 3.80 3.97
C LEU A 65 20.62 2.62 4.85
N THR A 66 21.92 2.44 5.10
CA THR A 66 22.42 1.35 5.94
C THR A 66 21.95 1.52 7.38
N ALA A 67 22.06 2.73 7.93
CA ALA A 67 21.57 3.06 9.26
C ALA A 67 20.04 2.94 9.35
N LEU A 68 19.31 3.28 8.28
CA LEU A 68 17.86 3.08 8.22
C LEU A 68 17.52 1.59 8.30
N GLU A 69 18.18 0.75 7.50
CA GLU A 69 17.97 -0.70 7.50
C GLU A 69 18.32 -1.35 8.85
N GLU A 70 19.40 -0.91 9.49
CA GLU A 70 19.79 -1.38 10.83
C GLU A 70 18.78 -0.99 11.90
N ARG A 71 18.32 0.27 11.91
CA ARG A 71 17.26 0.73 12.83
C ARG A 71 15.95 0.00 12.57
N ALA A 72 15.58 -0.19 11.30
CA ALA A 72 14.38 -0.93 10.92
C ALA A 72 14.47 -2.40 11.36
N ARG A 73 15.63 -3.04 11.18
CA ARG A 73 15.88 -4.41 11.65
C ARG A 73 15.79 -4.52 13.18
N ALA A 74 16.33 -3.54 13.91
CA ALA A 74 16.26 -3.51 15.37
C ALA A 74 14.84 -3.25 15.90
N ALA A 75 14.06 -2.45 15.17
CA ALA A 75 12.69 -2.08 15.53
C ALA A 75 11.63 -3.10 15.08
N GLY A 76 11.95 -3.92 14.08
CA GLY A 76 11.07 -4.99 13.65
C GLY A 76 10.77 -5.96 14.80
N PRO A 77 9.59 -6.59 14.83
CA PRO A 77 9.33 -7.71 15.74
C PRO A 77 10.47 -8.73 15.53
N GLY A 78 11.32 -8.87 16.54
CA GLY A 78 12.74 -9.14 16.36
C GLY A 78 13.07 -10.37 15.50
N THR A 79 14.05 -10.18 14.62
CA THR A 79 14.91 -11.21 14.03
C THR A 79 15.87 -11.83 15.06
N ALA A 80 15.41 -12.11 16.28
CA ALA A 80 16.24 -12.68 17.34
C ALA A 80 15.69 -14.06 17.74
N THR A 81 16.09 -15.11 17.01
CA THR A 81 16.02 -16.50 17.49
C THR A 81 14.63 -17.17 17.53
N TYR A 82 13.65 -16.70 16.77
CA TYR A 82 12.31 -17.34 16.68
C TYR A 82 12.05 -17.96 15.31
N ALA A 83 12.98 -18.82 14.89
CA ALA A 83 12.60 -20.05 14.20
C ALA A 83 12.34 -21.12 15.27
N THR A 84 11.51 -20.81 16.26
CA THR A 84 10.89 -21.84 17.07
C THR A 84 9.79 -22.41 16.19
N ASP A 85 9.78 -23.73 15.98
CA ASP A 85 8.66 -24.43 15.32
C ASP A 85 7.35 -24.37 16.12
N ASP A 86 7.31 -23.55 17.17
CA ASP A 86 6.19 -23.35 18.06
C ASP A 86 5.05 -22.66 17.30
N ARG A 87 3.96 -23.40 17.18
CA ARG A 87 2.76 -23.01 16.46
C ARG A 87 2.06 -21.83 17.11
N GLU A 88 2.01 -21.78 18.44
CA GLU A 88 1.31 -20.71 19.17
C GLU A 88 1.98 -19.35 18.94
N GLN A 89 3.32 -19.31 18.99
CA GLN A 89 4.08 -18.09 18.70
C GLN A 89 3.91 -17.63 17.24
N ARG A 90 3.85 -18.56 16.28
CA ARG A 90 3.56 -18.21 14.88
C ARG A 90 2.16 -17.62 14.73
N GLU A 91 1.15 -18.23 15.35
CA GLU A 91 -0.22 -17.73 15.34
C GLU A 91 -0.32 -16.32 15.96
N GLU A 92 0.38 -16.08 17.08
CA GLU A 92 0.44 -14.77 17.73
C GLU A 92 1.10 -13.70 16.83
N HIS A 93 2.24 -14.01 16.21
CA HIS A 93 2.89 -13.10 15.25
C HIS A 93 2.02 -12.83 14.02
N CYS A 94 1.30 -13.84 13.51
CA CYS A 94 0.36 -13.68 12.41
C CYS A 94 -0.80 -12.75 12.79
N ALA A 95 -1.35 -12.93 14.00
CA ALA A 95 -2.42 -12.08 14.52
C ALA A 95 -1.96 -10.63 14.67
N GLN A 96 -0.75 -10.42 15.19
CA GLN A 96 -0.14 -9.08 15.30
C GLN A 96 0.04 -8.43 13.92
N ALA A 97 0.66 -9.12 12.97
CA ALA A 97 0.86 -8.59 11.62
C ALA A 97 -0.48 -8.27 10.93
N HIS A 98 -1.50 -9.11 11.11
CA HIS A 98 -2.82 -8.87 10.53
C HIS A 98 -3.48 -7.62 11.12
N PHE A 99 -3.36 -7.42 12.44
CA PHE A 99 -3.84 -6.21 13.11
C PHE A 99 -3.12 -4.96 12.60
N GLU A 100 -1.80 -5.00 12.47
CA GLU A 100 -1.00 -3.88 11.96
C GLU A 100 -1.37 -3.52 10.51
N ALA A 101 -1.55 -4.52 9.64
CA ALA A 101 -1.98 -4.31 8.26
C ALA A 101 -3.39 -3.71 8.17
N TYR A 102 -4.33 -4.20 8.99
CA TYR A 102 -5.67 -3.63 9.11
C TYR A 102 -5.62 -2.17 9.56
N TRP A 103 -4.82 -1.86 10.57
CA TRP A 103 -4.67 -0.50 11.10
C TRP A 103 -4.05 0.44 10.06
N LEU A 104 -3.04 -0.02 9.32
CA LEU A 104 -2.43 0.74 8.24
C LEU A 104 -3.43 1.07 7.13
N ALA A 105 -4.20 0.08 6.67
CA ALA A 105 -5.23 0.28 5.64
C ALA A 105 -6.29 1.30 6.10
N HIS A 106 -6.75 1.17 7.35
CA HIS A 106 -7.70 2.11 7.95
C HIS A 106 -7.13 3.54 8.04
N ARG A 107 -5.88 3.68 8.48
CA ARG A 107 -5.20 4.99 8.53
C ARG A 107 -5.09 5.62 7.17
N ILE A 108 -4.70 4.87 6.13
CA ILE A 108 -4.61 5.37 4.75
C ILE A 108 -5.98 5.85 4.25
N ALA A 109 -7.04 5.10 4.54
CA ALA A 109 -8.40 5.49 4.15
C ALA A 109 -8.89 6.78 4.84
N GLY A 110 -8.43 7.05 6.06
CA GLY A 110 -8.75 8.27 6.82
C GLY A 110 -7.93 9.50 6.42
N LEU A 111 -6.97 9.37 5.50
CA LEU A 111 -6.16 10.49 5.01
C LEU A 111 -6.99 11.38 4.07
N HIS A 112 -7.31 12.60 4.49
CA HIS A 112 -7.88 13.65 3.64
C HIS A 112 -6.81 14.67 3.27
N PHE A 113 -6.53 14.88 1.97
CA PHE A 113 -5.51 15.85 1.54
C PHE A 113 -5.91 16.69 0.34
N THR A 114 -5.54 17.97 0.41
CA THR A 114 -5.81 19.00 -0.60
C THR A 114 -4.63 19.27 -1.54
N THR A 115 -3.42 18.71 -1.30
CA THR A 115 -2.26 18.97 -2.19
C THR A 115 -1.20 17.86 -2.32
N VAL A 116 -0.79 17.10 -1.29
CA VAL A 116 0.24 16.03 -1.39
C VAL A 116 0.03 14.95 -0.30
N PRO A 117 0.21 13.64 -0.57
CA PRO A 117 0.48 12.99 -1.87
C PRO A 117 -0.76 12.96 -2.77
N SER A 118 -0.56 12.72 -4.07
CA SER A 118 -1.66 12.70 -5.05
C SER A 118 -2.68 11.60 -4.72
N ALA A 119 -3.94 11.82 -5.08
CA ALA A 119 -5.00 10.83 -4.85
C ALA A 119 -4.68 9.43 -5.42
N PRO A 120 -4.08 9.29 -6.62
CA PRO A 120 -3.64 7.98 -7.12
C PRO A 120 -2.56 7.32 -6.26
N ALA A 121 -1.62 8.09 -5.69
CA ALA A 121 -0.60 7.53 -4.80
C ALA A 121 -1.21 6.97 -3.50
N LEU A 122 -2.20 7.66 -2.94
CA LEU A 122 -2.93 7.20 -1.76
C LEU A 122 -3.75 5.94 -2.04
N GLN A 123 -4.44 5.90 -3.18
CA GLN A 123 -5.17 4.72 -3.60
C GLN A 123 -4.24 3.52 -3.84
N ALA A 124 -3.06 3.76 -4.44
CA ALA A 124 -2.04 2.73 -4.59
C ALA A 124 -1.58 2.16 -3.24
N ALA A 125 -1.35 3.03 -2.26
CA ALA A 125 -0.99 2.62 -0.90
C ALA A 125 -2.12 1.83 -0.23
N ALA A 126 -3.38 2.25 -0.39
CA ALA A 126 -4.54 1.55 0.16
C ALA A 126 -4.68 0.12 -0.42
N HIS A 127 -4.55 -0.02 -1.74
CA HIS A 127 -4.57 -1.33 -2.40
C HIS A 127 -3.40 -2.23 -1.95
N THR A 128 -2.21 -1.66 -1.75
CA THR A 128 -1.04 -2.40 -1.23
C THR A 128 -1.27 -2.89 0.21
N ALA A 129 -1.87 -2.05 1.06
CA ALA A 129 -2.22 -2.42 2.43
C ALA A 129 -3.27 -3.55 2.47
N GLU A 130 -4.29 -3.50 1.62
CA GLU A 130 -5.31 -4.56 1.53
C GLU A 130 -4.76 -5.88 0.96
N ALA A 131 -3.85 -5.81 -0.01
CA ALA A 131 -3.11 -6.98 -0.50
C ALA A 131 -2.30 -7.63 0.64
N THR A 132 -1.59 -6.83 1.43
CA THR A 132 -0.80 -7.29 2.59
C THR A 132 -1.70 -7.95 3.64
N ARG A 133 -2.83 -7.32 3.97
CA ARG A 133 -3.83 -7.90 4.88
C ARG A 133 -4.34 -9.26 4.39
N THR A 134 -4.60 -9.38 3.08
CA THR A 134 -5.06 -10.62 2.46
C THR A 134 -3.98 -11.70 2.49
N LEU A 135 -2.71 -11.36 2.20
CA LEU A 135 -1.58 -12.28 2.31
C LEU A 135 -1.41 -12.84 3.73
N LEU A 136 -1.53 -11.99 4.75
CA LEU A 136 -1.43 -12.42 6.14
C LEU A 136 -2.58 -13.34 6.55
N ARG A 137 -3.78 -13.12 6.00
CA ARG A 137 -4.91 -14.03 6.18
C ARG A 137 -4.64 -15.38 5.52
N ILE A 138 -4.18 -15.39 4.27
CA ILE A 138 -3.80 -16.63 3.56
C ILE A 138 -2.75 -17.37 4.39
N HIS A 139 -1.71 -16.68 4.86
CA HIS A 139 -0.66 -17.30 5.65
C HIS A 139 -1.21 -17.98 6.92
N ARG A 140 -2.08 -17.28 7.68
CA ARG A 140 -2.77 -17.86 8.84
C ARG A 140 -3.59 -19.09 8.45
N ASP A 141 -4.42 -19.00 7.41
CA ASP A 141 -5.32 -20.09 7.01
C ASP A 141 -4.51 -21.33 6.56
N LEU A 142 -3.34 -21.11 5.96
CA LEU A 142 -2.39 -22.17 5.58
C LEU A 142 -1.62 -22.79 6.76
N LEU A 143 -1.56 -22.15 7.93
CA LEU A 143 -1.03 -22.78 9.15
C LEU A 143 -1.94 -23.91 9.64
N ASP A 144 -3.25 -23.78 9.41
CA ASP A 144 -4.26 -24.77 9.79
C ASP A 144 -4.41 -25.88 8.75
N ALA A 145 -4.44 -25.51 7.47
CA ALA A 145 -4.63 -26.43 6.36
C ALA A 145 -3.76 -25.99 5.16
N PRO A 146 -2.59 -26.63 4.94
CA PRO A 146 -1.73 -26.26 3.83
C PRO A 146 -2.36 -26.67 2.50
N ASP A 147 -2.96 -25.70 1.81
CA ASP A 147 -3.50 -25.82 0.45
C ASP A 147 -2.83 -24.81 -0.49
N ALA A 148 -2.19 -25.30 -1.56
CA ALA A 148 -1.55 -24.44 -2.55
C ALA A 148 -2.55 -23.59 -3.36
N GLY A 149 -3.83 -23.96 -3.37
CA GLY A 149 -4.89 -23.34 -4.18
C GLY A 149 -5.74 -22.29 -3.45
N HIS A 150 -5.20 -21.58 -2.45
CA HIS A 150 -6.01 -20.67 -1.64
C HIS A 150 -6.71 -19.60 -2.52
N PRO A 151 -8.06 -19.53 -2.55
CA PRO A 151 -8.80 -18.72 -3.53
C PRO A 151 -8.56 -17.21 -3.38
N ALA A 152 -8.13 -16.75 -2.21
CA ALA A 152 -7.78 -15.35 -1.98
C ALA A 152 -6.50 -14.89 -2.72
N TRP A 153 -5.72 -15.78 -3.33
CA TRP A 153 -4.56 -15.39 -4.15
C TRP A 153 -4.93 -14.50 -5.34
N GLU A 154 -6.07 -14.75 -5.98
CA GLU A 154 -6.56 -13.90 -7.08
C GLU A 154 -6.84 -12.47 -6.61
N VAL A 155 -7.39 -12.33 -5.40
CA VAL A 155 -7.66 -11.02 -4.78
C VAL A 155 -6.35 -10.29 -4.51
N VAL A 156 -5.31 -10.97 -4.02
CA VAL A 156 -3.99 -10.35 -3.79
C VAL A 156 -3.43 -9.79 -5.09
N ILE A 157 -3.45 -10.59 -6.17
CA ILE A 157 -2.89 -10.18 -7.47
C ILE A 157 -3.66 -8.98 -8.03
N ASP A 158 -5.00 -9.00 -8.01
CA ASP A 158 -5.83 -7.87 -8.47
C ASP A 158 -5.55 -6.58 -7.69
N GLN A 159 -5.41 -6.68 -6.35
CA GLN A 159 -5.06 -5.52 -5.51
C GLN A 159 -3.68 -4.96 -5.86
N LEU A 160 -2.68 -5.82 -6.05
CA LEU A 160 -1.32 -5.39 -6.43
C LEU A 160 -1.25 -4.80 -7.84
N ASP A 161 -2.02 -5.34 -8.79
CA ASP A 161 -2.10 -4.80 -10.15
C ASP A 161 -2.73 -3.41 -10.17
N ARG A 162 -3.81 -3.21 -9.42
CA ARG A 162 -4.42 -1.88 -9.23
C ARG A 162 -3.47 -0.91 -8.56
N ALA A 163 -2.78 -1.34 -7.50
CA ALA A 163 -1.78 -0.53 -6.82
C ALA A 163 -0.67 -0.09 -7.78
N ARG A 164 -0.15 -1.01 -8.59
CA ARG A 164 0.88 -0.74 -9.59
C ARG A 164 0.41 0.28 -10.63
N ALA A 165 -0.78 0.10 -11.19
CA ALA A 165 -1.34 1.03 -12.19
C ALA A 165 -1.50 2.46 -11.62
N LEU A 166 -2.00 2.57 -10.39
CA LEU A 166 -2.19 3.84 -9.70
C LEU A 166 -0.87 4.51 -9.32
N ALA A 167 0.14 3.73 -8.92
CA ALA A 167 1.47 4.24 -8.65
C ALA A 167 2.14 4.82 -9.92
N PHE A 168 1.97 4.17 -11.08
CA PHE A 168 2.44 4.71 -12.35
C PHE A 168 1.70 6.00 -12.74
N ALA A 169 0.38 6.05 -12.54
CA ALA A 169 -0.39 7.27 -12.78
C ALA A 169 0.05 8.43 -11.87
N ALA A 170 0.34 8.14 -10.59
CA ALA A 170 0.88 9.13 -9.65
C ALA A 170 2.25 9.65 -10.08
N TYR A 171 3.14 8.75 -10.55
CA TYR A 171 4.46 9.10 -11.03
C TYR A 171 4.41 9.95 -12.29
N ALA A 172 3.60 9.55 -13.28
CA ALA A 172 3.42 10.29 -14.52
C ALA A 172 2.80 11.68 -14.29
N GLY A 173 1.83 11.80 -13.38
CA GLY A 173 1.22 13.08 -13.01
C GLY A 173 2.13 13.99 -12.18
N ALA A 174 3.23 13.47 -11.63
CA ALA A 174 4.24 14.24 -10.91
C ALA A 174 5.38 14.74 -11.82
N GLN A 175 5.44 14.30 -13.08
CA GLN A 175 6.40 14.84 -14.03
C GLN A 175 5.98 16.26 -14.46
N PRO A 176 6.87 17.26 -14.37
CA PRO A 176 6.60 18.58 -14.93
C PRO A 176 6.41 18.45 -16.45
N PRO A 177 5.46 19.21 -17.04
CA PRO A 177 5.28 19.21 -18.48
C PRO A 177 6.43 19.99 -19.11
N ASP A 178 7.53 19.34 -19.48
CA ASP A 178 8.49 19.87 -20.47
C ASP A 178 9.38 18.75 -21.04
N ASP A 179 9.08 18.37 -22.28
CA ASP A 179 10.02 18.20 -23.40
C ASP A 179 9.22 17.65 -24.60
N GLN A 180 8.27 18.45 -25.12
CA GLN A 180 7.94 18.33 -26.54
C GLN A 180 9.08 19.02 -27.30
N PRO A 181 9.93 18.30 -28.06
CA PRO A 181 10.82 18.96 -28.98
C PRO A 181 9.92 19.73 -29.96
N SER A 182 10.06 21.05 -29.95
CA SER A 182 9.47 21.91 -30.96
C SER A 182 9.92 21.36 -32.33
N GLU A 183 9.01 20.66 -33.01
CA GLU A 183 9.17 20.35 -34.42
C GLU A 183 9.26 21.69 -35.15
N THR A 184 10.50 22.12 -35.34
CA THR A 184 10.84 23.21 -36.22
C THR A 184 10.51 22.71 -37.62
N GLN A 185 9.31 23.01 -38.10
CA GLN A 185 8.93 22.77 -39.49
C GLN A 185 10.02 23.39 -40.39
N PRO A 186 10.69 22.61 -41.25
CA PRO A 186 11.48 23.20 -42.31
C PRO A 186 10.49 23.79 -43.32
N SER A 187 10.51 25.11 -43.41
CA SER A 187 9.92 25.87 -44.52
C SER A 187 10.54 25.39 -45.83
N VAL A 188 9.88 24.46 -46.51
CA VAL A 188 10.21 24.11 -47.89
C VAL A 188 9.34 24.97 -48.79
N ALA A 189 10.02 25.91 -49.45
CA ALA A 189 9.48 26.77 -50.48
C ALA A 189 8.66 25.98 -51.51
N ARG A 190 7.48 26.52 -51.82
CA ARG A 190 6.72 26.17 -53.03
C ARG A 190 7.64 26.19 -54.25
N PRO A 191 7.39 25.29 -55.20
CA PRO A 191 7.02 25.80 -56.51
C PRO A 191 5.66 25.25 -56.94
N SER A 192 4.78 26.18 -57.30
CA SER A 192 3.65 25.93 -58.19
C SER A 192 4.15 25.31 -59.49
N VAL A 193 3.48 24.29 -60.01
CA VAL A 193 3.02 24.18 -61.42
C VAL A 193 2.25 22.85 -61.64
N ALA A 194 1.08 23.02 -62.25
CA ALA A 194 0.28 22.13 -63.11
C ALA A 194 -0.31 20.80 -62.57
N ARG A 195 -1.65 20.82 -62.43
CA ARG A 195 -2.55 19.68 -62.67
C ARG A 195 -2.73 19.48 -64.19
N PRO A 196 -2.96 18.24 -64.66
CA PRO A 196 -4.32 17.78 -65.00
C PRO A 196 -4.60 16.35 -64.48
N SER A 197 -5.77 16.02 -63.91
CA SER A 197 -6.98 15.47 -64.56
C SER A 197 -6.71 14.28 -65.51
N ASP A 198 -6.96 13.03 -65.07
CA ASP A 198 -8.20 12.28 -65.32
C ASP A 198 -8.04 10.77 -65.02
N ALA A 199 -9.17 10.18 -64.58
CA ALA A 199 -9.58 8.76 -64.73
C ALA A 199 -8.72 7.66 -64.06
N ALA A 200 -9.21 6.50 -63.68
CA ALA A 200 -10.51 5.88 -63.38
C ALA A 200 -10.16 4.43 -63.01
N ALA A 201 -11.07 3.73 -62.32
CA ALA A 201 -11.07 2.29 -62.07
C ALA A 201 -9.99 1.78 -61.08
N GLY A 202 -10.27 0.91 -60.14
CA GLY A 202 -11.40 0.02 -59.98
C GLY A 202 -10.87 -1.22 -59.24
N VAL A 203 -11.48 -1.51 -58.10
CA VAL A 203 -11.79 -2.84 -57.55
C VAL A 203 -10.97 -4.01 -58.10
N SER A 204 -10.28 -4.73 -57.21
CA SER A 204 -10.45 -6.18 -57.18
C SER A 204 -10.09 -6.76 -55.81
N GLU A 205 -11.08 -7.48 -55.32
CA GLU A 205 -11.24 -8.19 -54.07
C GLU A 205 -10.77 -9.65 -54.26
N ILE A 206 -10.48 -10.33 -53.15
CA ILE A 206 -10.58 -11.80 -52.92
C ILE A 206 -9.38 -12.72 -53.24
N GLY A 207 -9.06 -13.57 -52.26
CA GLY A 207 -8.37 -14.86 -52.40
C GLY A 207 -7.55 -15.21 -51.15
N VAL A 208 -8.12 -15.60 -50.01
CA VAL A 208 -8.69 -16.93 -49.65
C VAL A 208 -7.65 -18.07 -49.59
N GLU A 209 -7.53 -18.61 -48.37
CA GLU A 209 -7.12 -19.97 -47.93
C GLU A 209 -5.62 -20.35 -47.87
N ARG A 210 -5.09 -20.58 -46.65
CA ARG A 210 -5.08 -21.82 -45.83
C ARG A 210 -4.28 -22.97 -46.48
N SER A 211 -3.22 -23.40 -45.80
CA SER A 211 -3.00 -24.82 -45.48
C SER A 211 -1.71 -25.10 -44.68
N THR A 212 -1.92 -25.81 -43.57
CA THR A 212 -1.16 -26.97 -43.04
C THR A 212 0.35 -26.83 -42.78
N GLU A 213 0.81 -26.86 -41.52
CA GLU A 213 1.06 -28.08 -40.72
C GLU A 213 2.23 -28.91 -41.26
N CYS A 214 3.34 -28.99 -40.51
CA CYS A 214 4.07 -30.25 -40.30
C CYS A 214 5.16 -30.16 -39.21
N ARG A 215 5.28 -31.30 -38.54
CA ARG A 215 5.93 -31.67 -37.28
C ARG A 215 7.36 -32.16 -37.51
N THR A 216 8.27 -31.88 -36.57
CA THR A 216 9.36 -32.71 -35.95
C THR A 216 10.32 -33.54 -36.84
N PRO A 217 11.53 -33.89 -36.37
CA PRO A 217 11.76 -34.84 -35.26
C PRO A 217 12.22 -34.19 -33.95
#